data_AF-A0A970DMF5-F1
#
_entry.id   AF-A0A970DMF5-F1
#
_cell.length_a   1.000
_cell.length_b   1.000
_cell.length_c   1.000
_cell.angle_alpha   90.00
_cell.angle_beta   90.00
_cell.angle_gamma   90.00
#
_symmetry.space_group_name_H-M   'P 1'
#
loop_
_entity.id
_entity.type
_entity.pdbx_description
1 polymer ?
#
loop_
_entity_poly.entity_id
_entity_poly.type
_entity_poly.pdbx_seq_one_letter_code
_entity_poly.pdbx_strand_id
1 'polypeptide(L)'
;MKLLTEMIDNVKTTFIQSDKFKTIVIKVLFRGKNAHDSATQRSLLSRLLANSTAKYPTKKELTNKLYDLYEASFSVGSSPIYENSIVSFNLEFVNSKYLPDKKVTKEAFEFLHEAIFYPNITK
;
A
#
# COMPACT_ATOMS: atom_id res chain seq x y z
N MET A 1 6.29 21.55 -7.60
CA MET A 1 5.53 20.46 -6.94
C MET A 1 4.11 20.94 -6.84
N LYS A 2 3.18 20.35 -7.60
CA LYS A 2 1.75 20.72 -7.53
C LYS A 2 1.07 19.76 -6.56
N LEU A 3 0.34 20.32 -5.60
CA LEU A 3 -0.46 19.55 -4.64
C LEU A 3 -1.92 19.76 -5.01
N LEU A 4 -2.60 18.67 -5.36
CA LEU A 4 -4.03 18.65 -5.64
C LEU A 4 -4.68 17.76 -4.59
N THR A 5 -5.67 18.28 -3.87
CA THR A 5 -6.43 17.48 -2.90
C THR A 5 -7.89 17.49 -3.31
N GLU A 6 -8.43 16.30 -3.49
CA GLU A 6 -9.82 16.08 -3.92
C GLU A 6 -10.46 15.01 -3.04
N MET A 7 -11.78 15.05 -2.95
CA MET A 7 -12.58 14.03 -2.30
C MET A 7 -13.13 13.11 -3.38
N ILE A 8 -12.67 11.86 -3.39
CA ILE A 8 -13.14 10.83 -4.33
C ILE A 8 -13.85 9.78 -3.49
N ASP A 9 -15.15 9.57 -3.72
CA ASP A 9 -15.96 8.58 -3.00
C ASP A 9 -15.82 8.64 -1.46
N ASN A 10 -15.85 9.86 -0.91
CA ASN A 10 -15.63 10.14 0.51
C ASN A 10 -14.22 9.83 1.06
N VAL A 11 -13.27 9.52 0.18
CA VAL A 11 -11.85 9.35 0.52
C VAL A 11 -11.07 10.60 0.16
N LYS A 12 -10.42 11.21 1.16
CA LYS A 12 -9.51 12.33 0.94
C LYS A 12 -8.27 11.84 0.19
N THR A 13 -8.13 12.27 -1.05
CA THR A 13 -7.04 11.88 -1.93
C THR A 13 -6.17 13.09 -2.22
N THR A 14 -4.86 12.95 -2.00
CA THR A 14 -3.89 14.00 -2.28
C THR A 14 -2.90 13.52 -3.35
N PHE A 15 -2.90 14.21 -4.49
CA PHE A 15 -1.95 13.99 -5.57
C PHE A 15 -0.80 15.00 -5.43
N ILE A 16 0.42 14.47 -5.48
CA ILE A 16 1.64 15.28 -5.46
C ILE A 16 2.36 15.04 -6.78
N GLN A 17 2.18 15.96 -7.72
CA GLN A 17 2.84 15.87 -9.02
C GLN A 17 4.23 16.50 -8.95
N SER A 18 5.24 15.71 -9.34
CA SER A 18 6.64 16.10 -9.38
C SER A 18 7.35 15.34 -10.50
N ASP A 19 8.08 16.04 -11.36
CA ASP A 19 8.92 15.45 -12.41
C ASP A 19 10.32 15.04 -11.89
N LYS A 20 10.58 15.25 -10.59
CA LYS A 20 11.87 14.94 -9.96
C LYS A 20 12.12 13.44 -9.84
N PHE A 21 11.07 12.64 -9.72
CA PHE A 21 11.17 11.21 -9.41
C PHE A 21 10.76 10.37 -10.61
N LYS A 22 11.48 9.26 -10.82
CA LYS A 22 11.14 8.24 -11.81
C LYS A 22 10.21 7.16 -11.26
N THR A 23 9.95 7.17 -9.96
CA THR A 23 9.07 6.24 -9.25
C THR A 23 7.74 6.92 -8.91
N ILE A 24 6.71 6.09 -8.77
CA ILE A 24 5.40 6.47 -8.23
C ILE A 24 5.30 5.85 -6.85
N VAL A 25 4.92 6.67 -5.87
CA VAL A 25 4.68 6.23 -4.50
C VAL A 25 3.19 6.39 -4.21
N ILE A 26 2.54 5.30 -3.82
CA ILE A 26 1.16 5.27 -3.38
C ILE A 26 1.16 5.00 -1.88
N LYS A 27 0.41 5.82 -1.13
CA LYS A 27 0.21 5.64 0.30
C LYS A 27 -1.27 5.61 0.62
N VAL A 28 -1.74 4.53 1.21
CA VAL A 28 -3.12 4.41 1.72
C VAL A 28 -3.06 4.44 3.23
N LEU A 29 -3.77 5.38 3.85
CA LEU A 29 -3.73 5.65 5.28
C LEU A 29 -5.10 5.39 5.90
N PHE A 30 -5.21 4.30 6.67
CA PHE A 30 -6.39 4.01 7.46
C PHE A 30 -6.24 4.62 8.85
N ARG A 31 -7.14 5.54 9.19
CA ARG A 31 -7.16 6.20 10.49
C ARG A 31 -8.23 5.57 11.37
N GLY A 32 -7.89 5.22 12.60
CA GLY A 32 -8.85 4.77 13.60
C GLY A 32 -8.46 5.22 15.01
N LYS A 33 -9.41 5.26 15.93
CA LYS A 33 -9.14 5.55 17.35
C LYS A 33 -8.12 4.58 17.93
N ASN A 34 -7.20 5.10 18.72
CA ASN A 34 -6.16 4.33 19.39
C ASN A 34 -6.69 3.85 20.75
N ALA A 35 -7.50 2.78 20.73
CA ALA A 35 -7.87 2.09 21.97
C ALA A 35 -6.76 1.10 22.33
N HIS A 36 -6.41 1.02 23.61
CA HIS A 36 -5.35 0.13 24.12
C HIS A 36 -5.51 -1.32 23.62
N ASP A 37 -6.74 -1.83 23.60
CA ASP A 37 -7.05 -3.19 23.14
C ASP A 37 -6.88 -3.38 21.62
N SER A 38 -7.10 -2.30 20.85
CA SER A 38 -7.03 -2.32 19.38
C SER A 38 -5.62 -2.08 18.83
N ALA A 39 -4.72 -1.51 19.63
CA ALA A 39 -3.38 -1.13 19.19
C ALA A 39 -2.53 -2.37 18.85
N THR A 40 -2.54 -3.37 19.73
CA THR A 40 -1.83 -4.64 19.53
C THR A 40 -2.40 -5.41 18.35
N GLN A 41 -3.73 -5.49 18.23
CA GLN A 41 -4.41 -6.15 17.12
C GLN A 41 -4.04 -5.52 15.77
N ARG A 42 -4.03 -4.18 15.68
CA ARG A 42 -3.66 -3.48 14.44
C ARG A 42 -2.19 -3.65 14.07
N SER A 43 -1.29 -3.66 15.06
CA SER A 43 0.13 -3.91 14.83
C SER A 43 0.38 -5.32 14.32
N LEU A 44 -0.25 -6.31 14.94
CA LEU A 44 -0.19 -7.69 14.48
C LEU A 44 -0.79 -7.85 13.07
N LEU A 45 -1.97 -7.28 12.84
CA LEU A 45 -2.63 -7.30 11.53
C LEU A 45 -1.74 -6.68 10.46
N SER A 46 -1.15 -5.51 10.71
CA SER A 46 -0.25 -4.84 9.75
C SER A 46 0.94 -5.73 9.37
N ARG A 47 1.49 -6.49 10.33
CA ARG A 47 2.58 -7.45 10.07
C ARG A 47 2.12 -8.64 9.24
N LEU A 48 0.90 -9.13 9.43
CA LEU A 48 0.34 -10.22 8.63
C LEU A 48 0.06 -9.76 7.19
N LEU A 49 -0.58 -8.60 7.03
CA LEU A 49 -0.90 -8.01 5.73
C LEU A 49 0.34 -7.67 4.90
N ALA A 50 1.48 -7.39 5.54
CA ALA A 50 2.74 -7.15 4.84
C ALA A 50 3.33 -8.41 4.17
N ASN A 51 2.95 -9.60 4.61
CA ASN A 51 3.64 -10.85 4.23
C ASN A 51 2.83 -11.78 3.34
N SER A 52 1.50 -11.63 3.28
CA SER A 52 0.63 -12.57 2.55
C SER A 52 -0.69 -11.95 2.14
N THR A 53 -1.19 -12.39 0.99
CA THR A 53 -2.50 -12.03 0.41
C THR A 53 -3.18 -13.29 -0.12
N ALA A 54 -4.47 -13.26 -0.44
CA ALA A 54 -5.18 -14.45 -0.89
C ALA A 54 -4.57 -15.03 -2.18
N LYS A 55 -4.19 -14.16 -3.13
CA LYS A 55 -3.49 -14.55 -4.36
C LYS A 55 -2.01 -14.90 -4.17
N TYR A 56 -1.34 -14.31 -3.19
CA TYR A 56 0.06 -14.58 -2.86
C TYR A 56 0.17 -15.08 -1.41
N PRO A 57 -0.14 -16.37 -1.15
CA PRO A 57 -0.25 -16.89 0.19
C PRO A 57 1.10 -16.99 0.91
N THR A 58 2.20 -17.17 0.17
CA THR A 58 3.55 -17.20 0.75
C THR A 58 4.31 -15.89 0.52
N LYS A 59 5.21 -15.56 1.45
CA LYS A 59 6.13 -14.41 1.31
C LYS A 59 6.93 -14.49 0.01
N LYS A 60 7.31 -15.70 -0.41
CA LYS A 60 8.05 -15.93 -1.66
C LYS A 60 7.24 -15.50 -2.89
N GLU A 61 5.97 -15.87 -2.96
CA GLU A 61 5.08 -15.49 -4.06
C GLU A 61 4.83 -13.99 -4.11
N LEU A 62 4.65 -13.37 -2.93
CA LEU A 62 4.48 -11.92 -2.84
C LEU A 62 5.74 -11.20 -3.33
N THR A 63 6.92 -11.62 -2.87
CA THR A 63 8.19 -11.06 -3.33
C THR A 63 8.42 -11.29 -4.83
N ASN A 64 8.09 -12.47 -5.35
CA ASN A 64 8.17 -12.74 -6.80
C ASN A 64 7.31 -11.78 -7.60
N LYS A 65 6.08 -11.50 -7.15
CA LYS A 65 5.22 -10.52 -7.84
C LYS A 65 5.81 -9.11 -7.79
N LEU A 66 6.44 -8.72 -6.69
CA LEU A 66 7.14 -7.43 -6.59
C LEU A 66 8.35 -7.35 -7.54
N TYR A 67 9.08 -8.45 -7.72
CA TYR A 67 10.14 -8.55 -8.74
C TYR A 67 9.57 -8.37 -10.16
N ASP A 68 8.44 -9.00 -10.47
CA ASP A 68 7.76 -8.83 -11.78
C ASP A 68 7.33 -7.37 -12.02
N LEU A 69 7.02 -6.63 -10.95
CA LEU A 69 6.70 -5.20 -10.98
C LEU A 69 7.95 -4.29 -11.00
N TYR A 70 9.04 -4.77 -11.59
CA TYR A 70 10.33 -4.07 -11.69
C TYR A 70 10.90 -3.71 -10.31
N GLU A 71 10.96 -4.70 -9.41
CA GLU A 71 11.43 -4.53 -8.03
C GLU A 71 10.64 -3.48 -7.24
N ALA A 72 9.31 -3.53 -7.35
CA ALA A 72 8.44 -2.68 -6.56
C ALA A 72 8.64 -2.94 -5.05
N SER A 73 8.59 -1.88 -4.25
CA SER A 73 8.70 -1.96 -2.79
C SER A 73 7.31 -1.84 -2.16
N PHE A 74 6.92 -2.84 -1.38
CA PHE A 74 5.66 -2.83 -0.64
C PHE A 74 5.92 -2.96 0.86
N SER A 75 5.25 -2.14 1.66
CA SER A 75 5.32 -2.22 3.12
C SER A 75 4.00 -1.82 3.77
N VAL A 76 3.67 -2.50 4.87
CA VAL A 76 2.52 -2.16 5.71
C VAL A 76 3.02 -1.90 7.12
N GLY A 77 2.56 -0.81 7.73
CA GLY A 77 2.97 -0.45 9.09
C GLY A 77 1.87 0.30 9.83
N SER A 78 1.75 0.03 11.12
CA SER A 78 0.89 0.80 12.02
C SER A 78 1.73 1.77 12.86
N SER A 79 1.33 3.03 12.92
CA SER A 79 1.95 4.03 13.79
C SER A 79 0.90 4.70 14.68
N PRO A 80 1.05 4.69 16.01
CA PRO A 80 0.22 5.48 16.89
C PRO A 80 0.58 6.97 16.75
N ILE A 81 -0.42 7.81 16.56
CA ILE A 81 -0.32 9.27 16.52
C ILE A 81 -1.34 9.82 17.52
N TYR A 82 -0.87 10.17 18.72
CA TYR A 82 -1.71 10.63 19.83
C TYR A 82 -2.90 9.67 20.08
N GLU A 83 -4.13 10.17 19.95
CA GLU A 83 -5.38 9.42 20.14
C GLU A 83 -5.79 8.58 18.94
N ASN A 84 -5.05 8.65 17.83
CA ASN A 84 -5.33 7.91 16.60
C ASN A 84 -4.20 6.91 16.33
N SER A 85 -4.53 5.82 15.66
CA SER A 85 -3.56 4.89 15.11
C SER A 85 -3.78 4.84 13.61
N ILE A 86 -2.68 4.97 12.86
CA ILE A 86 -2.68 4.98 11.41
C ILE A 86 -2.06 3.69 10.91
N VAL A 87 -2.80 2.92 10.13
CA VAL A 87 -2.25 1.82 9.34
C VAL A 87 -1.95 2.37 7.95
N SER A 88 -0.70 2.25 7.53
CA SER A 88 -0.19 2.74 6.27
C SER A 88 0.20 1.57 5.36
N PHE A 89 -0.35 1.56 4.15
CA PHE A 89 0.12 0.73 3.05
C PHE A 89 0.94 1.62 2.13
N ASN A 90 2.19 1.25 1.90
CA ASN A 90 3.10 1.99 1.03
C ASN A 90 3.50 1.07 -0.11
N LEU A 91 3.29 1.53 -1.35
CA LEU A 91 3.74 0.87 -2.56
C LEU A 91 4.56 1.86 -3.38
N GLU A 92 5.79 1.51 -3.70
CA GLU A 92 6.67 2.27 -4.58
C GLU A 92 7.03 1.40 -5.78
N PHE A 93 6.84 1.93 -6.99
CA PHE A 93 7.16 1.24 -8.23
C PHE A 93 7.64 2.22 -9.29
N VAL A 94 8.31 1.71 -10.32
CA VAL A 94 8.82 2.56 -11.42
C VAL A 94 7.66 3.08 -12.26
N ASN A 95 7.71 4.35 -12.64
CA ASN A 95 6.70 4.95 -13.49
C ASN A 95 6.75 4.32 -14.90
N SER A 96 5.62 3.76 -15.35
CA SER A 96 5.44 3.15 -16.67
C SER A 96 5.87 4.04 -17.84
N LYS A 97 5.97 5.37 -17.67
CA LYS A 97 6.53 6.27 -18.69
C LYS A 97 7.98 5.94 -19.05
N TYR A 98 8.76 5.39 -18.12
CA TYR A 98 10.17 5.03 -18.31
C TYR A 98 10.37 3.56 -18.68
N LEU A 99 9.28 2.80 -18.78
CA LEU A 99 9.33 1.37 -19.07
C LEU A 99 8.77 1.09 -20.47
N PRO A 100 9.29 0.05 -21.15
CA PRO A 100 8.70 -0.41 -22.40
C PRO A 100 7.30 -0.99 -22.17
N ASP A 101 7.05 -1.60 -21.01
CA ASP A 101 5.73 -2.10 -20.62
C ASP A 101 4.92 -1.03 -19.86
N LYS A 102 3.77 -0.66 -20.42
CA LYS A 102 2.85 0.32 -19.83
C LYS A 102 1.86 -0.30 -18.83
N LYS A 103 1.83 -1.62 -18.69
CA LYS A 103 0.89 -2.34 -17.82
C LYS A 103 1.28 -2.27 -16.35
N VAL A 104 2.55 -1.98 -16.04
CA VAL A 104 3.10 -1.98 -14.67
C VAL A 104 2.27 -1.12 -13.71
N THR A 105 1.84 0.07 -14.14
CA THR A 105 0.98 0.92 -13.30
C THR A 105 -0.32 0.22 -12.96
N LYS A 106 -0.98 -0.42 -13.94
CA LYS A 106 -2.24 -1.13 -13.71
C LYS A 106 -2.03 -2.32 -12.77
N GLU A 107 -0.99 -3.11 -13.00
CA GLU A 107 -0.69 -4.27 -12.16
C GLU A 107 -0.31 -3.88 -10.72
N ALA A 108 0.35 -2.73 -10.53
CA ALA A 108 0.65 -2.18 -9.22
C ALA A 108 -0.64 -1.82 -8.45
N PHE A 109 -1.63 -1.22 -9.12
CA PHE A 109 -2.95 -0.97 -8.53
C PHE A 109 -3.72 -2.26 -8.23
N GLU A 110 -3.67 -3.25 -9.12
CA GLU A 110 -4.27 -4.57 -8.88
C GLU A 110 -3.62 -5.28 -7.68
N PHE A 111 -2.29 -5.19 -7.54
CA PHE A 111 -1.56 -5.70 -6.39
C PHE A 111 -1.98 -4.99 -5.09
N LEU A 112 -2.08 -3.65 -5.11
CA LEU A 112 -2.50 -2.88 -3.94
C LEU A 112 -3.94 -3.21 -3.53
N HIS A 113 -4.84 -3.40 -4.50
CA HIS A 113 -6.22 -3.82 -4.26
C HIS A 113 -6.27 -5.21 -3.61
N GLU A 114 -5.51 -6.18 -4.14
CA GLU A 114 -5.38 -7.52 -3.55
C GLU A 114 -4.87 -7.44 -2.10
N ALA A 115 -3.81 -6.66 -1.87
CA ALA A 115 -3.19 -6.54 -0.55
C ALA A 115 -4.09 -5.90 0.52
N ILE A 116 -5.01 -5.01 0.11
CA ILE A 116 -5.92 -4.33 1.04
C ILE A 116 -7.20 -5.16 1.27
N PHE A 117 -7.80 -5.70 0.21
CA PHE A 117 -9.15 -6.28 0.27
C PHE A 117 -9.18 -7.80 0.38
N TYR A 118 -8.08 -8.49 0.05
CA TYR A 118 -8.01 -9.96 0.06
C TYR A 118 -6.83 -10.45 0.91
N PRO A 119 -6.88 -10.25 2.24
CA PRO A 119 -5.82 -10.72 3.12
C PRO A 119 -5.86 -12.24 3.29
N ASN A 120 -4.68 -12.88 3.41
CA ASN A 120 -4.58 -14.31 3.67
C ASN A 120 -4.76 -14.62 5.16
N ILE A 121 -5.97 -14.41 5.68
CA ILE A 121 -6.30 -14.67 7.08
C ILE A 121 -7.35 -15.78 7.09
N THR A 122 -6.97 -16.95 7.62
CA THR A 122 -7.93 -18.03 7.91
C THR A 122 -8.69 -17.68 9.18
N LYS A 123 -10.00 -17.89 9.17
CA LYS A 123 -10.94 -17.52 10.24
C LYS A 123 -10.78 -18.40 11.48
#